data_AF-A0A950L5U6-F1
#
_entry.id   AF-A0A950L5U6-F1
#
_cell.length_a   1.000
_cell.length_b   1.000
_cell.length_c   1.000
_cell.angle_alpha   90.00
_cell.angle_beta   90.00
_cell.angle_gamma   90.00
#
_symmetry.space_group_name_H-M   'P 1'
#
loop_
_entity.id
_entity.type
_entity.pdbx_description
1 polymer ?
#
loop_
_entity_poly.entity_id
_entity_poly.type
_entity_poly.pdbx_seq_one_letter_code
_entity_poly.pdbx_strand_id
1 'polypeptide(L)'
;MTERTPPTGDNPGRVEFVRRLNRKRPSVSYLGGPIRVLVAAPDLAMFVHRDLKPENVLSGAGLNLPPEASANDVVEAGIPASVLADFGALSGMSARDLGSLVGTSERTISRKLAHDERLAPAESDRAYRLFEVVASAVRAFGDVEKALRWMKRTVPSLGGRRPIDLVRTEIGTRQILAALDRIEYGGIT
;
A
#
# COMPACT_ATOMS: atom_id res chain seq x y z
N MET A 1 -33.62 -25.81 -15.93
CA MET A 1 -32.35 -25.07 -16.14
C MET A 1 -32.22 -24.10 -14.99
N THR A 2 -31.36 -24.40 -14.03
CA THR A 2 -31.16 -23.54 -12.86
C THR A 2 -29.89 -22.75 -13.10
N GLU A 3 -30.03 -21.50 -13.53
CA GLU A 3 -28.91 -20.56 -13.58
C GLU A 3 -28.40 -20.36 -12.15
N ARG A 4 -27.19 -20.85 -11.90
CA ARG A 4 -26.45 -20.51 -10.70
C ARG A 4 -25.84 -19.13 -10.96
N THR A 5 -26.43 -18.11 -10.35
CA THR A 5 -25.77 -16.81 -10.16
C THR A 5 -24.40 -17.05 -9.54
N PRO A 6 -23.30 -16.48 -10.07
CA PRO A 6 -22.00 -16.57 -9.42
C PRO A 6 -22.06 -15.88 -8.05
N PRO A 7 -21.34 -16.36 -7.02
CA PRO A 7 -21.33 -15.69 -5.72
C PRO A 7 -20.65 -14.34 -5.85
N THR A 8 -21.46 -13.28 -5.91
CA THR A 8 -21.06 -11.90 -5.66
C THR A 8 -20.78 -11.76 -4.17
N GLY A 9 -19.53 -11.45 -3.80
CA GLY A 9 -19.14 -11.13 -2.43
C GLY A 9 -17.88 -11.86 -1.98
N ASP A 10 -16.72 -11.31 -2.35
CA ASP A 10 -15.45 -11.60 -1.70
C ASP A 10 -15.58 -11.33 -0.20
N ASN A 11 -15.33 -12.33 0.64
CA ASN A 11 -15.48 -12.20 2.08
C ASN A 11 -14.14 -11.74 2.66
N PRO A 12 -13.98 -10.48 3.13
CA PRO A 12 -12.71 -9.97 3.65
C PRO A 12 -12.19 -10.75 4.87
N GLY A 13 -13.05 -11.55 5.53
CA GLY A 13 -12.66 -12.51 6.56
C GLY A 13 -11.79 -13.68 6.05
N ARG A 14 -11.55 -13.78 4.74
CA ARG A 14 -10.74 -14.84 4.12
C ARG A 14 -9.25 -14.50 4.08
N VAL A 15 -8.82 -13.27 4.33
CA VAL A 15 -7.39 -12.90 4.27
C VAL A 15 -6.68 -13.14 5.61
N GLU A 16 -5.69 -14.04 5.57
CA GLU A 16 -4.80 -14.36 6.68
C GLU A 16 -3.40 -13.80 6.38
N PHE A 17 -2.91 -12.87 7.22
CA PHE A 17 -1.55 -12.35 7.11
C PHE A 17 -0.58 -13.26 7.88
N VAL A 18 0.46 -13.75 7.19
CA VAL A 18 1.44 -14.67 7.77
C VAL A 18 2.84 -14.10 7.63
N ARG A 19 3.71 -14.24 8.65
CA ARG A 19 5.12 -13.82 8.58
C ARG A 19 6.05 -14.92 8.03
N ARG A 20 5.58 -16.17 7.96
CA ARG A 20 6.28 -17.32 7.34
C ARG A 20 5.29 -18.28 6.69
N LEU A 21 5.57 -18.71 5.47
CA LEU A 21 4.86 -19.82 4.82
C LEU A 21 5.35 -21.15 5.39
N ASN A 22 4.47 -21.91 6.05
CA ASN A 22 4.81 -23.23 6.55
C ASN A 22 4.84 -24.25 5.40
N ARG A 23 6.03 -24.63 4.94
CA ARG A 23 6.26 -25.56 3.80
C ARG A 23 5.66 -26.96 3.97
N LYS A 24 5.26 -27.37 5.19
CA LYS A 24 4.85 -28.75 5.51
C LYS A 24 3.36 -29.09 5.38
N ARG A 25 2.48 -28.19 4.92
CA ARG A 25 1.04 -28.54 4.73
C ARG A 25 0.79 -29.08 3.32
N PRO A 26 0.13 -30.25 3.18
CA PRO A 26 -0.04 -30.90 1.89
C PRO A 26 -0.89 -30.03 0.95
N SER A 27 -0.52 -30.11 -0.33
CA SER A 27 -0.99 -29.39 -1.51
C SER A 27 -2.42 -29.73 -1.93
N VAL A 28 -3.35 -29.84 -0.98
CA VAL A 28 -4.77 -30.03 -1.28
C VAL A 28 -5.60 -29.04 -0.47
N SER A 29 -5.64 -27.79 -0.94
CA SER A 29 -6.68 -26.84 -0.53
C SER A 29 -7.89 -27.09 -1.41
N TYR A 30 -8.80 -27.94 -0.97
CA TYR A 30 -10.15 -27.98 -1.55
C TYR A 30 -10.77 -26.60 -1.34
N LEU A 31 -11.07 -25.90 -2.45
CA LEU A 31 -11.97 -24.75 -2.59
C LEU A 31 -12.52 -24.21 -1.25
N GLY A 32 -11.87 -23.19 -0.66
CA GLY A 32 -12.45 -22.45 0.49
C GLY A 32 -11.51 -21.98 1.59
N GLY A 33 -10.22 -22.37 1.60
CA GLY A 33 -9.26 -21.91 2.62
C GLY A 33 -8.99 -20.39 2.57
N PRO A 34 -8.46 -19.81 3.67
CA PRO A 34 -8.10 -18.39 3.69
C PRO A 34 -6.99 -18.08 2.67
N ILE A 35 -7.11 -16.93 2.01
CA ILE A 35 -6.07 -16.34 1.18
C ILE A 35 -4.94 -15.92 2.12
N ARG A 36 -3.76 -16.52 1.95
CA ARG A 36 -2.61 -16.22 2.79
C ARG A 36 -1.72 -15.18 2.14
N VAL A 37 -1.66 -14.00 2.73
CA VAL A 37 -0.77 -12.92 2.32
C VAL A 37 0.48 -12.94 3.19
N LEU A 38 1.65 -13.03 2.56
CA LEU A 38 2.92 -13.06 3.29
C LEU A 38 3.38 -11.64 3.61
N VAL A 39 3.56 -11.35 4.90
CA VAL A 39 4.15 -10.11 5.41
C VAL A 39 5.68 -10.26 5.40
N ALA A 40 6.33 -9.37 4.67
CA ALA A 40 7.78 -9.27 4.49
C ALA A 40 8.24 -7.82 4.71
N ALA A 41 9.56 -7.59 4.65
CA ALA A 41 10.09 -6.24 4.66
C ALA A 41 9.70 -5.51 3.35
N PRO A 42 9.38 -4.20 3.41
CA PRO A 42 9.13 -3.41 2.22
C PRO A 42 10.41 -3.26 1.39
N ASP A 43 10.23 -3.13 0.08
CA ASP A 43 11.31 -2.91 -0.89
C ASP A 43 10.90 -1.82 -1.87
N LEU A 44 11.33 -0.58 -1.60
CA LEU A 44 11.01 0.55 -2.48
C LEU A 44 11.73 0.45 -3.84
N ALA A 45 12.89 -0.20 -3.91
CA ALA A 45 13.69 -0.28 -5.12
C ALA A 45 12.97 -1.11 -6.21
N MET A 46 12.05 -1.99 -5.82
CA MET A 46 11.27 -2.76 -6.78
C MET A 46 10.39 -1.90 -7.69
N PHE A 47 10.03 -0.69 -7.27
CA PHE A 47 9.17 0.21 -8.05
C PHE A 47 9.90 0.91 -9.20
N VAL A 48 11.23 0.87 -9.23
CA VAL A 48 12.03 1.51 -10.29
C VAL A 48 11.73 0.90 -11.66
N HIS A 49 11.42 -0.40 -11.73
CA HIS A 49 11.28 -1.13 -12.99
C HIS A 49 9.96 -1.90 -13.14
N ARG A 50 9.05 -1.79 -12.18
CA ARG A 50 7.78 -2.55 -12.19
C ARG A 50 6.60 -1.68 -12.57
N ASP A 51 5.61 -2.33 -13.20
CA ASP A 51 4.30 -1.75 -13.38
C ASP A 51 3.60 -1.56 -12.03
N LEU A 52 2.89 -0.45 -11.88
CA LEU A 52 2.23 -0.07 -10.62
C LEU A 52 0.82 -0.64 -10.53
N LYS A 53 0.69 -1.93 -10.88
CA LYS A 53 -0.54 -2.67 -10.58
C LYS A 53 -0.73 -2.75 -9.06
N PRO A 54 -1.98 -2.79 -8.56
CA PRO A 54 -2.25 -2.81 -7.13
C PRO A 54 -1.50 -3.89 -6.35
N GLU A 55 -1.34 -5.09 -6.93
CA GLU A 55 -0.67 -6.22 -6.31
C GLU A 55 0.84 -5.95 -6.15
N ASN A 56 1.45 -5.26 -7.12
CA ASN A 56 2.86 -4.87 -7.05
C ASN A 56 3.10 -3.77 -6.03
N VAL A 57 2.16 -2.80 -5.93
CA VAL A 57 2.21 -1.75 -4.90
C VAL A 57 2.19 -2.38 -3.50
N LEU A 58 1.26 -3.31 -3.26
CA LEU A 58 1.20 -4.05 -2.00
C LEU A 58 2.46 -4.89 -1.77
N SER A 59 2.97 -5.57 -2.81
CA SER A 59 4.19 -6.38 -2.70
C SER A 59 5.41 -5.53 -2.29
N GLY A 60 5.58 -4.34 -2.87
CA GLY A 60 6.66 -3.43 -2.47
C GLY A 60 6.46 -2.75 -1.13
N ALA A 61 5.20 -2.67 -0.67
CA ALA A 61 4.91 -2.34 0.71
C ALA A 61 5.24 -3.48 1.70
N GLY A 62 5.58 -4.68 1.23
CA GLY A 62 5.89 -5.84 2.07
C GLY A 62 4.73 -6.83 2.21
N LEU A 63 3.70 -6.74 1.36
CA LEU A 63 2.57 -7.67 1.33
C LEU A 63 2.63 -8.50 0.05
N ASN A 64 3.20 -9.71 0.14
CA ASN A 64 3.30 -10.61 -1.00
C ASN A 64 1.99 -11.39 -1.17
N LEU A 65 1.24 -11.04 -2.20
CA LEU A 65 -0.05 -11.62 -2.54
C LEU A 65 0.15 -12.89 -3.39
N PRO A 66 -0.62 -13.97 -3.14
CA PRO A 66 -0.70 -15.07 -4.09
C PRO A 66 -1.51 -14.64 -5.34
N PRO A 67 -1.32 -15.29 -6.50
CA PRO A 67 -1.94 -14.88 -7.78
C PRO A 67 -3.47 -14.74 -7.76
N GLU A 68 -4.15 -15.51 -6.89
CA GLU A 68 -5.60 -15.51 -6.72
C GLU A 68 -6.13 -14.42 -5.77
N ALA A 69 -5.25 -13.68 -5.08
CA ALA A 69 -5.66 -12.62 -4.16
C ALA A 69 -5.95 -11.32 -4.91
N SER A 70 -7.08 -10.67 -4.62
CA SER A 70 -7.30 -9.30 -5.08
C SER A 70 -6.73 -8.30 -4.06
N ALA A 71 -6.05 -7.28 -4.57
CA ALA A 71 -5.50 -6.21 -3.75
C ALA A 71 -6.58 -5.50 -2.92
N ASN A 72 -7.79 -5.36 -3.48
CA ASN A 72 -8.92 -4.74 -2.79
C ASN A 72 -9.31 -5.52 -1.54
N ASP A 73 -9.37 -6.86 -1.61
CA ASP A 73 -9.75 -7.68 -0.46
C ASP A 73 -8.70 -7.66 0.64
N VAL A 74 -7.42 -7.51 0.27
CA VAL A 74 -6.33 -7.31 1.23
C VAL A 74 -6.46 -5.98 1.97
N VAL A 75 -6.83 -4.91 1.25
CA VAL A 75 -7.08 -3.59 1.84
C VAL A 75 -8.32 -3.62 2.74
N GLU A 76 -9.43 -4.21 2.28
CA GLU A 76 -10.67 -4.38 3.04
C GLU A 76 -10.49 -5.26 4.29
N ALA A 77 -9.66 -6.29 4.21
CA ALA A 77 -9.34 -7.15 5.36
C ALA A 77 -8.50 -6.46 6.45
N GLY A 78 -7.99 -5.25 6.18
CA GLY A 78 -7.19 -4.45 7.08
C GLY A 78 -5.70 -4.79 7.01
N ILE A 79 -4.89 -3.86 6.51
CA ILE A 79 -3.44 -4.02 6.42
C ILE A 79 -2.84 -4.09 7.84
N PRO A 80 -1.92 -5.03 8.15
CA PRO A 80 -1.24 -5.05 9.43
C PRO A 80 -0.55 -3.72 9.73
N ALA A 81 -0.73 -3.16 10.94
CA ALA A 81 -0.14 -1.86 11.27
C ALA A 81 1.40 -1.85 11.16
N SER A 82 2.03 -3.02 11.35
CA SER A 82 3.48 -3.21 11.16
C SER A 82 3.94 -2.92 9.74
N VAL A 83 3.14 -3.27 8.72
CA VAL A 83 3.46 -2.99 7.31
C VAL A 83 3.54 -1.48 7.05
N LEU A 84 2.57 -0.73 7.57
CA LEU A 84 2.59 0.74 7.47
C LEU A 84 3.82 1.34 8.18
N ALA A 85 4.16 0.81 9.36
CA ALA A 85 5.31 1.29 10.13
C ALA A 85 6.64 1.00 9.44
N ASP A 86 6.83 -0.23 8.95
CA ASP A 86 8.05 -0.64 8.23
C ASP A 86 8.21 0.18 6.95
N PHE A 87 7.13 0.40 6.20
CA PHE A 87 7.13 1.24 4.99
C PHE A 87 7.44 2.71 5.31
N GLY A 88 6.84 3.24 6.37
CA GLY A 88 7.06 4.60 6.83
C GLY A 88 8.50 4.84 7.26
N ALA A 89 9.13 3.88 7.95
CA ALA A 89 10.52 3.95 8.36
C ALA A 89 11.45 4.07 7.15
N LEU A 90 11.26 3.27 6.09
CA LEU A 90 12.03 3.38 4.84
C LEU A 90 11.79 4.70 4.11
N SER A 91 10.57 5.24 4.20
CA SER A 91 10.21 6.53 3.60
C SER A 91 10.67 7.74 4.42
N GLY A 92 11.29 7.50 5.59
CA GLY A 92 11.70 8.52 6.55
C GLY A 92 10.53 9.31 7.12
N MET A 93 9.41 8.64 7.40
CA MET A 93 8.21 9.18 8.05
C MET A 93 8.17 8.76 9.51
N SER A 94 7.80 9.67 10.40
CA SER A 94 7.62 9.35 11.82
C SER A 94 6.28 8.64 12.08
N ALA A 95 6.14 7.98 13.23
CA ALA A 95 4.86 7.39 13.66
C ALA A 95 3.74 8.45 13.74
N ARG A 96 4.09 9.69 14.08
CA ARG A 96 3.18 10.85 14.04
C ARG A 96 2.71 11.14 12.63
N ASP A 97 3.63 11.20 11.66
CA ASP A 97 3.29 11.43 10.26
C ASP A 97 2.35 10.35 9.77
N LEU A 98 2.69 9.08 10.01
CA LEU A 98 1.88 7.92 9.62
C LEU A 98 0.48 7.98 10.20
N GLY A 99 0.34 8.20 11.52
CA GLY A 99 -0.97 8.32 12.15
C GLY A 99 -1.80 9.42 11.49
N SER A 100 -1.20 10.58 11.30
CA SER A 100 -1.84 11.71 10.64
C SER A 100 -2.25 11.39 9.20
N LEU A 101 -1.40 10.72 8.41
CA LEU A 101 -1.64 10.35 7.01
C LEU A 101 -2.79 9.36 6.87
N VAL A 102 -2.86 8.37 7.76
CA VAL A 102 -3.99 7.42 7.78
C VAL A 102 -5.19 7.92 8.59
N GLY A 103 -5.17 9.18 9.02
CA GLY A 103 -6.26 9.87 9.71
C GLY A 103 -6.63 9.27 11.06
N THR A 104 -5.61 8.91 11.85
CA THR A 104 -5.70 8.43 13.22
C THR A 104 -4.63 9.11 14.10
N SER A 105 -4.53 8.76 15.37
CA SER A 105 -3.53 9.33 16.27
C SER A 105 -2.24 8.49 16.33
N GLU A 106 -1.11 9.12 16.65
CA GLU A 106 0.15 8.43 16.95
C GLU A 106 -0.04 7.38 18.05
N ARG A 107 -0.85 7.69 19.07
CA ARG A 107 -1.23 6.75 20.14
C ARG A 107 -1.97 5.54 19.60
N THR A 108 -2.90 5.74 18.67
CA THR A 108 -3.67 4.65 18.05
C THR A 108 -2.75 3.73 17.24
N ILE A 109 -1.84 4.29 16.44
CA ILE A 109 -0.85 3.52 15.68
C ILE A 109 0.06 2.74 16.64
N SER A 110 0.60 3.40 17.66
CA SER A 110 1.49 2.76 18.64
C SER A 110 0.81 1.60 19.36
N ARG A 111 -0.46 1.77 19.75
CA ARG A 111 -1.28 0.69 20.33
C ARG A 111 -1.45 -0.47 19.34
N LYS A 112 -1.84 -0.19 18.10
CA LYS A 112 -2.02 -1.23 17.07
C LYS A 112 -0.73 -2.01 16.83
N LEU A 113 0.43 -1.33 16.79
CA LEU A 113 1.74 -1.98 16.67
C LEU A 113 2.05 -2.88 17.87
N ALA A 114 1.82 -2.39 19.10
CA ALA A 114 2.09 -3.15 20.32
C ALA A 114 1.25 -4.44 20.45
N HIS A 115 0.08 -4.48 19.80
CA HIS A 115 -0.84 -5.61 19.83
C HIS A 115 -0.91 -6.40 18.50
N ASP A 116 0.00 -6.14 17.56
CA ASP A 116 0.01 -6.73 16.21
C ASP A 116 -1.36 -6.65 15.50
N GLU A 117 -2.06 -5.53 15.70
CA GLU A 117 -3.39 -5.28 15.13
C GLU A 117 -3.32 -4.81 13.68
N ARG A 118 -4.44 -5.03 12.99
CA ARG A 118 -4.70 -4.49 11.65
C ARG A 118 -5.19 -3.04 11.72
N LEU A 119 -4.88 -2.28 10.69
CA LEU A 119 -5.56 -1.02 10.38
C LEU A 119 -7.03 -1.32 10.05
N ALA A 120 -7.92 -0.38 10.35
CA ALA A 120 -9.29 -0.44 9.87
C ALA A 120 -9.33 -0.37 8.32
N PRO A 121 -10.40 -0.80 7.65
CA PRO A 121 -10.48 -0.74 6.18
C PRO A 121 -10.22 0.66 5.64
N ALA A 122 -10.87 1.68 6.22
CA ALA A 122 -10.65 3.07 5.84
C ALA A 122 -9.22 3.58 6.09
N GLU A 123 -8.55 3.10 7.16
CA GLU A 123 -7.14 3.42 7.44
C GLU A 123 -6.20 2.73 6.43
N SER A 124 -6.55 1.50 6.04
CA SER A 124 -5.82 0.68 5.06
C SER A 124 -5.91 1.27 3.65
N ASP A 125 -7.06 1.80 3.27
CA ASP A 125 -7.22 2.55 2.02
C ASP A 125 -6.29 3.78 1.96
N ARG A 126 -6.18 4.55 3.07
CA ARG A 126 -5.24 5.69 3.11
C ARG A 126 -3.79 5.23 3.07
N ALA A 127 -3.47 4.11 3.73
CA ALA A 127 -2.14 3.50 3.66
C ALA A 127 -1.79 3.07 2.22
N TYR A 128 -2.74 2.44 1.52
CA TYR A 128 -2.56 2.04 0.13
C TYR A 128 -2.28 3.25 -0.78
N ARG A 129 -3.02 4.35 -0.64
CA ARG A 129 -2.76 5.60 -1.39
C ARG A 129 -1.36 6.16 -1.14
N LEU A 130 -0.89 6.09 0.10
CA LEU A 130 0.49 6.46 0.42
C LEU A 130 1.50 5.55 -0.33
N PHE A 131 1.27 4.24 -0.32
CA PHE A 131 2.13 3.28 -1.01
C PHE A 131 2.17 3.54 -2.52
N GLU A 132 1.00 3.74 -3.14
CA GLU A 132 0.85 4.02 -4.56
C GLU A 132 1.57 5.30 -4.99
N VAL A 133 1.45 6.37 -4.19
CA VAL A 133 2.11 7.65 -4.48
C VAL A 133 3.62 7.54 -4.34
N VAL A 134 4.13 6.88 -3.30
CA VAL A 134 5.57 6.65 -3.15
C VAL A 134 6.08 5.77 -4.28
N ALA A 135 5.35 4.71 -4.65
CA ALA A 135 5.71 3.83 -5.75
C ALA A 135 5.76 4.59 -7.10
N SER A 136 4.76 5.42 -7.38
CA SER A 136 4.74 6.32 -8.54
C SER A 136 5.90 7.30 -8.54
N ALA A 137 6.24 7.85 -7.37
CA ALA A 137 7.38 8.76 -7.28
C ALA A 137 8.70 8.02 -7.57
N VAL A 138 8.91 6.83 -6.99
CA VAL A 138 10.11 6.02 -7.24
C VAL A 138 10.23 5.67 -8.72
N ARG A 139 9.13 5.28 -9.37
CA ARG A 139 9.12 4.99 -10.81
C ARG A 139 9.44 6.22 -11.64
N ALA A 140 8.77 7.34 -11.40
CA ALA A 140 8.95 8.58 -12.17
C ALA A 140 10.37 9.15 -12.06
N PHE A 141 11.01 9.01 -10.90
CA PHE A 141 12.38 9.50 -10.69
C PHE A 141 13.47 8.46 -10.99
N GLY A 142 13.10 7.17 -11.10
CA GLY A 142 14.03 6.05 -11.23
C GLY A 142 14.98 5.88 -10.05
N ASP A 143 14.70 6.52 -8.91
CA ASP A 143 15.60 6.64 -7.76
C ASP A 143 14.80 6.89 -6.48
N VAL A 144 15.00 6.02 -5.50
CA VAL A 144 14.27 6.04 -4.23
C VAL A 144 14.53 7.34 -3.46
N GLU A 145 15.78 7.79 -3.39
CA GLU A 145 16.10 8.98 -2.61
C GLU A 145 15.55 10.26 -3.25
N LYS A 146 15.64 10.40 -4.58
CA LYS A 146 15.05 11.52 -5.31
C LYS A 146 13.55 11.57 -5.12
N ALA A 147 12.87 10.42 -5.19
CA ALA A 147 11.44 10.31 -4.94
C ALA A 147 11.07 10.77 -3.52
N LEU A 148 11.75 10.25 -2.49
CA LEU A 148 11.48 10.62 -1.09
C LEU A 148 11.80 12.09 -0.80
N ARG A 149 12.84 12.66 -1.42
CA ARG A 149 13.13 14.11 -1.33
C ARG A 149 12.03 14.93 -2.00
N TRP A 150 11.55 14.52 -3.17
CA TRP A 150 10.46 15.19 -3.87
C TRP A 150 9.17 15.18 -3.05
N MET A 151 8.83 14.05 -2.42
CA MET A 151 7.67 13.90 -1.55
C MET A 151 7.63 14.91 -0.38
N LYS A 152 8.80 15.35 0.08
CA LYS A 152 8.97 16.27 1.23
C LYS A 152 9.18 17.73 0.81
N ARG A 153 9.36 18.03 -0.47
CA ARG A 153 9.59 19.39 -0.98
C ARG A 153 8.27 20.03 -1.42
N THR A 154 8.17 21.35 -1.32
CA THR A 154 7.08 22.11 -1.94
C THR A 154 7.16 22.06 -3.46
N VAL A 155 6.05 21.73 -4.12
CA VAL A 155 6.00 21.55 -5.58
C VAL A 155 5.08 22.64 -6.18
N PRO A 156 5.60 23.55 -7.03
CA PRO A 156 4.81 24.64 -7.59
C PRO A 156 3.54 24.18 -8.34
N SER A 157 3.64 23.11 -9.13
CA SER A 157 2.50 22.53 -9.86
C SER A 157 1.44 21.88 -8.96
N LEU A 158 1.73 21.71 -7.67
CA LEU A 158 0.79 21.25 -6.64
C LEU A 158 0.32 22.40 -5.72
N GLY A 159 0.39 23.64 -6.22
CA GLY A 159 0.02 24.84 -5.48
C GLY A 159 1.02 25.19 -4.38
N GLY A 160 2.30 24.84 -4.55
CA GLY A 160 3.34 25.09 -3.55
C GLY A 160 3.26 24.19 -2.32
N ARG A 161 2.45 23.14 -2.34
CA ARG A 161 2.31 22.19 -1.22
C ARG A 161 3.27 21.01 -1.38
N ARG A 162 3.55 20.33 -0.26
CA ARG A 162 4.35 19.10 -0.27
C ARG A 162 3.46 17.92 -0.68
N PRO A 163 3.91 17.02 -1.57
CA PRO A 163 3.14 15.82 -1.94
C PRO A 163 2.68 14.99 -0.73
N ILE A 164 3.55 14.82 0.28
CA ILE A 164 3.20 14.06 1.49
C ILE A 164 2.00 14.65 2.25
N ASP A 165 1.79 15.97 2.21
CA ASP A 165 0.64 16.59 2.86
C ASP A 165 -0.66 16.38 2.05
N LEU A 166 -0.54 16.18 0.74
CA LEU A 166 -1.66 16.05 -0.18
C LEU A 166 -2.24 14.62 -0.22
N VAL A 167 -1.42 13.61 0.07
CA VAL A 167 -1.80 12.19 0.05
C VAL A 167 -2.98 11.87 0.99
N ARG A 168 -3.23 12.74 1.98
CA ARG A 168 -4.31 12.61 2.98
C ARG A 168 -5.71 12.55 2.39
N THR A 169 -5.86 13.02 1.15
CA THR A 169 -7.14 13.07 0.46
C THR A 169 -7.04 12.39 -0.89
N GLU A 170 -8.17 11.90 -1.37
CA GLU A 170 -8.25 11.26 -2.68
C GLU A 170 -7.97 12.25 -3.81
N ILE A 171 -8.49 13.48 -3.67
CA ILE A 171 -8.24 14.56 -4.62
C ILE A 171 -6.76 14.92 -4.66
N GLY A 172 -6.11 15.06 -3.49
CA GLY A 172 -4.69 15.37 -3.41
C GLY A 172 -3.81 14.25 -3.97
N THR A 173 -4.15 12.99 -3.70
CA THR A 173 -3.50 11.81 -4.29
C THR A 173 -3.53 11.86 -5.81
N ARG A 174 -4.71 12.10 -6.41
CA ARG A 174 -4.84 12.26 -7.87
C ARG A 174 -4.03 13.42 -8.44
N GLN A 175 -3.94 14.54 -7.72
CA GLN A 175 -3.10 15.67 -8.13
C GLN A 175 -1.61 15.30 -8.17
N ILE A 176 -1.14 14.56 -7.15
CA ILE A 176 0.23 14.06 -7.08
C ILE A 176 0.52 13.11 -8.23
N LEU A 177 -0.33 12.10 -8.44
CA LEU A 177 -0.16 11.10 -9.50
C LEU A 177 -0.11 11.76 -10.88
N ALA A 178 -1.03 12.68 -11.17
CA ALA A 178 -1.01 13.43 -12.43
C ALA A 178 0.26 14.29 -12.59
N ALA A 179 0.85 14.79 -11.50
CA ALA A 179 2.13 15.50 -11.57
C ALA A 179 3.31 14.56 -11.80
N LEU A 180 3.29 13.36 -11.21
CA LEU A 180 4.29 12.33 -11.41
C LEU A 180 4.24 11.75 -12.83
N ASP A 181 3.06 11.52 -13.39
CA ASP A 181 2.91 11.11 -14.79
C ASP A 181 3.54 12.12 -15.74
N ARG A 182 3.36 13.43 -15.48
CA ARG A 182 4.05 14.47 -16.26
C ARG A 182 5.56 14.46 -16.07
N ILE A 183 6.08 14.02 -14.93
CA ILE A 183 7.53 13.88 -14.73
C ILE A 183 8.06 12.66 -15.48
N GLU A 184 7.32 11.55 -15.45
CA GLU A 184 7.66 10.29 -16.11
C GLU A 184 7.62 10.41 -17.64
N TYR A 185 6.59 11.07 -18.19
CA TYR A 185 6.35 11.16 -19.64
C TYR A 185 6.65 12.55 -20.25
N GLY A 186 6.66 13.62 -19.45
CA GLY A 186 6.81 15.02 -19.90
C GLY A 186 8.25 15.50 -20.05
N GLY A 187 9.20 14.58 -20.25
CA GLY A 187 10.46 14.88 -20.95
C GLY A 187 10.28 14.95 -22.48
N ILE A 188 9.05 14.77 -22.97
CA ILE A 188 8.68 14.90 -24.38
C ILE A 188 7.67 16.05 -24.51
N THR A 189 8.02 17.00 -25.39
CA THR A 189 7.35 18.25 -25.82
C THR A 189 7.40 19.46 -24.90
#